data_AF-A0A2K8T2Y3-F1
#
_entry.id   AF-A0A2K8T2Y3-F1
#
_cell.length_a   1.000
_cell.length_b   1.000
_cell.length_c   1.000
_cell.angle_alpha   90.00
_cell.angle_beta   90.00
_cell.angle_gamma   90.00
#
_symmetry.space_group_name_H-M   'P 1'
#
loop_
_entity.id
_entity.type
_entity.pdbx_description
1 polymer ?
#
loop_
_entity_poly.entity_id
_entity_poly.type
_entity_poly.pdbx_seq_one_letter_code
_entity_poly.pdbx_strand_id
1 'polypeptide(L)'
;MTTDLVTYYGQTPTIDQLVENYGAYLEKLDRETKLLLRTVLTNYVFMRERHEPSSYTLIEASRDALFVTFLGMETPQLLVDICSQLNGLTTHEAETILEALQHQIRWGNARQAVN
;
A
#
# COMPACT_ATOMS: atom_id res chain seq x y z
N MET A 1 -8.35 -26.34 -1.10
CA MET A 1 -7.62 -25.29 -1.84
C MET A 1 -7.00 -24.39 -0.80
N THR A 2 -5.69 -24.50 -0.61
CA THR A 2 -4.93 -23.60 0.27
C THR A 2 -5.12 -22.20 -0.28
N THR A 3 -5.79 -21.35 0.48
CA THR A 3 -5.67 -19.89 0.36
C THR A 3 -4.20 -19.60 0.56
N ASP A 4 -3.46 -19.51 -0.54
CA ASP A 4 -2.05 -19.15 -0.50
C ASP A 4 -1.98 -17.83 0.25
N LEU A 5 -1.44 -17.92 1.46
CA LEU A 5 -1.06 -16.80 2.27
C LEU A 5 -0.26 -15.90 1.36
N VAL A 6 -0.78 -14.70 1.14
CA VAL A 6 -0.04 -13.61 0.54
C VAL A 6 1.19 -13.44 1.41
N THR A 7 2.28 -14.04 0.97
CA THR A 7 3.53 -14.07 1.71
C THR A 7 4.24 -12.81 1.29
N TYR A 8 4.40 -11.85 2.20
CA TYR A 8 5.24 -10.70 1.91
C TYR A 8 6.67 -11.22 1.71
N TYR A 9 7.15 -11.29 0.48
CA TYR A 9 8.53 -11.63 0.17
C TYR A 9 9.46 -10.56 0.75
N GLY A 10 10.27 -10.96 1.73
CA GLY A 10 11.16 -10.07 2.48
C GLY A 10 10.51 -9.50 3.74
N GLN A 11 10.28 -10.34 4.74
CA GLN A 11 9.78 -9.91 6.05
C GLN A 11 10.80 -8.96 6.71
N THR A 12 10.42 -7.70 6.87
CA THR A 12 11.22 -6.66 7.51
C THR A 12 10.47 -6.06 8.69
N PRO A 13 11.15 -5.35 9.61
CA PRO A 13 10.47 -4.71 10.74
C PRO A 13 9.32 -3.79 10.32
N THR A 14 9.43 -3.14 9.15
CA THR A 14 8.40 -2.28 8.58
C THR A 14 7.15 -3.08 8.20
N ILE A 15 7.33 -4.23 7.56
CA ILE A 15 6.23 -5.14 7.19
C ILE A 15 5.63 -5.79 8.44
N ASP A 16 6.45 -6.17 9.41
CA ASP A 16 5.98 -6.74 10.68
C ASP A 16 5.08 -5.76 11.42
N GLN A 17 5.49 -4.50 11.56
CA GLN A 17 4.66 -3.47 12.15
C GLN A 17 3.35 -3.27 11.36
N LEU A 18 3.39 -3.35 10.02
CA LEU A 18 2.19 -3.20 9.20
C LEU A 18 1.18 -4.30 9.51
N VAL A 19 1.67 -5.54 9.62
CA VAL A 19 0.89 -6.72 9.96
C VAL A 19 0.36 -6.66 11.40
N GLU A 20 1.17 -6.22 12.36
CA GLU A 20 0.74 -6.03 13.76
C GLU A 20 -0.41 -5.01 13.85
N ASN A 21 -0.29 -3.89 13.15
CA ASN A 21 -1.25 -2.80 13.22
C ASN A 21 -2.54 -3.12 12.46
N TYR A 22 -2.46 -3.73 11.27
CA TYR A 22 -3.60 -3.85 10.36
C TYR A 22 -4.04 -5.29 10.06
N GLY A 23 -3.32 -6.27 10.58
CA GLY A 23 -3.54 -7.70 10.35
C GLY A 23 -2.76 -8.25 9.16
N ALA A 24 -2.57 -9.57 9.13
CA ALA A 24 -1.74 -10.23 8.12
C ALA A 24 -2.25 -10.01 6.69
N TYR A 25 -3.56 -9.87 6.53
CA TYR A 25 -4.23 -9.56 5.26
C TYR A 25 -4.70 -8.12 5.20
N LEU A 26 -4.18 -7.24 6.06
CA LEU A 26 -4.64 -5.87 6.23
C LEU A 26 -6.16 -5.82 6.41
N GLU A 27 -6.75 -6.81 7.11
CA GLU A 27 -8.19 -6.99 7.26
C GLU A 27 -8.86 -5.86 8.05
N LYS A 28 -8.08 -5.06 8.80
CA LYS A 28 -8.57 -3.84 9.44
C LYS A 28 -8.69 -2.67 8.46
N LEU A 29 -8.18 -2.79 7.23
CA LEU A 29 -8.36 -1.80 6.17
C LEU A 29 -9.56 -2.17 5.31
N ASP A 30 -10.41 -1.19 5.04
CA ASP A 30 -11.51 -1.36 4.11
C ASP A 30 -11.01 -1.40 2.65
N ARG A 31 -11.95 -1.69 1.73
CA ARG A 31 -11.64 -1.81 0.32
C ARG A 31 -11.09 -0.52 -0.29
N GLU A 32 -11.65 0.62 0.11
CA GLU A 32 -11.27 1.93 -0.41
C GLU A 32 -9.83 2.27 0.01
N THR A 33 -9.51 2.12 1.29
CA THR A 33 -8.16 2.38 1.82
C THR A 33 -7.11 1.52 1.11
N LYS A 34 -7.43 0.24 0.84
CA LYS A 34 -6.52 -0.65 0.08
C LYS A 34 -6.33 -0.22 -1.37
N LEU A 35 -7.38 0.31 -2.02
CA LEU A 35 -7.27 0.86 -3.38
C LEU A 35 -6.39 2.11 -3.38
N LEU A 36 -6.59 3.02 -2.42
CA LEU A 36 -5.78 4.21 -2.29
C LEU A 36 -4.32 3.86 -2.02
N LEU A 37 -4.04 2.97 -1.07
CA LEU A 37 -2.69 2.50 -0.75
C LEU A 37 -2.01 1.88 -1.98
N ARG A 38 -2.74 1.10 -2.77
CA ARG A 38 -2.24 0.54 -4.04
C ARG A 38 -1.83 1.64 -5.03
N THR A 39 -2.62 2.71 -5.16
CA THR A 39 -2.27 3.86 -6.02
C THR A 39 -1.00 4.55 -5.52
N VAL A 40 -0.90 4.79 -4.21
CA VAL A 40 0.27 5.43 -3.59
C VAL A 40 1.55 4.60 -3.82
N LEU A 41 1.50 3.30 -3.54
CA LEU A 41 2.65 2.40 -3.71
C LEU A 41 3.07 2.29 -5.19
N THR A 42 2.11 2.29 -6.12
CA THR A 42 2.41 2.30 -7.56
C THR A 42 3.16 3.57 -7.96
N ASN A 43 2.68 4.73 -7.50
CA ASN A 43 3.34 6.01 -7.75
C ASN A 43 4.74 6.06 -7.12
N TYR A 44 4.88 5.54 -5.90
CA TYR A 44 6.16 5.44 -5.20
C TYR A 44 7.20 4.66 -6.01
N VAL A 45 6.88 3.43 -6.41
CA VAL A 45 7.78 2.59 -7.23
C VAL A 45 8.17 3.30 -8.53
N PHE A 46 7.18 3.86 -9.23
CA PHE A 46 7.42 4.53 -10.51
C PHE A 46 8.33 5.77 -10.40
N MET A 47 8.15 6.57 -9.35
CA MET A 47 8.92 7.78 -9.15
C MET A 47 10.35 7.48 -8.67
N ARG A 48 10.53 6.45 -7.83
CA ARG A 48 11.85 5.95 -7.39
C ARG A 48 12.70 5.41 -8.55
N GLU A 49 12.07 4.85 -9.57
CA GLU A 49 12.74 4.42 -10.81
C GLU A 49 13.15 5.60 -11.71
N ARG A 50 12.39 6.71 -11.67
CA ARG A 50 12.60 7.87 -12.55
C ARG A 50 13.50 8.97 -11.99
N HIS A 51 13.58 9.09 -10.66
CA HIS A 51 14.31 10.14 -9.96
C HIS A 51 15.39 9.53 -9.06
N GLU A 52 16.21 10.36 -8.41
CA GLU A 52 17.19 9.89 -7.43
C GLU A 52 16.50 8.96 -6.41
N PRO A 53 16.85 7.66 -6.39
CA PRO A 53 16.09 6.68 -5.63
C PRO A 53 15.97 7.10 -4.16
N SER A 54 17.01 7.60 -3.52
CA SER A 54 17.00 7.81 -2.07
C SER A 54 16.12 8.96 -1.55
N SER A 55 15.69 9.92 -2.38
CA SER A 55 15.03 11.15 -1.89
C SER A 55 13.51 11.11 -1.90
N TYR A 56 12.90 10.27 -2.74
CA TYR A 56 11.43 10.19 -2.83
C TYR A 56 10.85 9.28 -1.75
N THR A 57 9.89 9.81 -0.98
CA THR A 57 9.24 9.17 0.17
C THR A 57 7.81 8.74 -0.14
N LEU A 58 7.26 7.85 0.68
CA LEU A 58 5.84 7.45 0.54
C LEU A 58 4.86 8.57 0.88
N ILE A 59 5.26 9.50 1.74
CA ILE A 59 4.46 10.69 2.05
C ILE A 59 4.34 11.57 0.81
N GLU A 60 5.44 11.83 0.09
CA GLU A 60 5.41 12.55 -1.19
C GLU A 60 4.59 11.79 -2.23
N ALA A 61 4.80 10.46 -2.33
CA ALA A 61 4.02 9.62 -3.23
C ALA A 61 2.51 9.71 -2.97
N SER A 62 2.09 9.76 -1.71
CA SER A 62 0.67 9.90 -1.34
C SER A 62 0.10 11.25 -1.74
N ARG A 63 0.82 12.33 -1.49
CA ARG A 63 0.42 13.69 -1.88
C ARG A 63 0.29 13.79 -3.38
N ASP A 64 1.30 13.33 -4.12
CA ASP A 64 1.32 13.41 -5.59
C ASP A 64 0.23 12.56 -6.22
N ALA A 65 0.08 11.30 -5.78
CA ALA A 65 -0.91 10.37 -6.31
C ALA A 65 -2.33 10.88 -6.10
N LEU A 66 -2.62 11.44 -4.92
CA LEU A 66 -3.98 11.82 -4.54
C LEU A 66 -4.35 13.23 -4.96
N PHE A 67 -3.37 14.13 -5.05
CA PHE A 67 -3.57 15.48 -5.62
C PHE A 67 -4.08 15.38 -7.07
N VAL A 68 -3.44 14.54 -7.88
CA VAL A 68 -3.84 14.33 -9.28
C VAL A 68 -5.14 13.53 -9.39
N THR A 69 -5.35 12.55 -8.52
CA THR A 69 -6.51 11.63 -8.62
C THR A 69 -7.81 12.24 -8.06
N PHE A 70 -7.75 13.08 -7.03
CA PHE A 70 -8.93 13.53 -6.27
C PHE A 70 -9.10 15.06 -6.18
N LEU A 71 -8.33 15.85 -6.97
CA LEU A 71 -8.42 17.31 -7.12
C LEU A 71 -9.11 18.04 -5.94
N GLY A 72 -8.37 18.27 -4.87
CA GLY A 72 -8.82 19.11 -3.74
C GLY A 72 -9.49 18.37 -2.58
N MET A 73 -9.58 17.04 -2.61
CA MET A 73 -9.93 16.27 -1.40
C MET A 73 -8.71 16.07 -0.50
N GLU A 74 -8.91 16.22 0.81
CA GLU A 74 -7.87 15.89 1.80
C GLU A 74 -7.56 14.39 1.77
N THR A 75 -6.28 14.05 1.91
CA THR A 75 -5.86 12.66 2.05
C THR A 75 -6.41 12.11 3.37
N PRO A 76 -7.09 10.94 3.38
CA PRO A 76 -7.58 10.35 4.63
C PRO A 76 -6.45 10.17 5.64
N GLN A 77 -6.65 10.61 6.88
CA GLN A 77 -5.61 10.55 7.91
C GLN A 77 -5.06 9.13 8.10
N LEU A 78 -5.92 8.11 8.06
CA LEU A 78 -5.52 6.70 8.14
C LEU A 78 -4.50 6.34 7.05
N LEU A 79 -4.66 6.86 5.83
CA LEU A 79 -3.72 6.61 4.74
C LEU A 79 -2.38 7.33 4.98
N VAL A 80 -2.42 8.54 5.53
CA VAL A 80 -1.20 9.27 5.95
C VAL A 80 -0.44 8.48 7.01
N ASP A 81 -1.14 7.94 8.01
CA ASP A 81 -0.54 7.15 9.09
C ASP A 81 0.12 5.88 8.56
N ILE A 82 -0.56 5.16 7.65
CA ILE A 82 0.00 3.98 6.97
C ILE A 82 1.24 4.37 6.16
N CYS A 83 1.18 5.45 5.38
CA CYS A 83 2.31 5.89 4.55
C CYS A 83 3.51 6.33 5.40
N SER A 84 3.26 6.95 6.55
CA SER A 84 4.29 7.32 7.52
C SER A 84 4.98 6.09 8.11
N GLN A 85 4.20 5.08 8.51
CA GLN A 85 4.72 3.82 9.01
C GLN A 85 5.56 3.06 7.97
N LEU A 86 5.13 3.10 6.70
CA LEU A 86 5.83 2.48 5.58
C LEU A 86 6.99 3.33 5.05
N ASN A 87 7.30 4.48 5.66
CA ASN A 87 8.39 5.29 5.18
C ASN A 87 9.73 4.57 5.34
N GLY A 88 10.55 4.57 4.29
CA GLY A 88 11.80 3.80 4.26
C GLY A 88 11.67 2.40 3.65
N LEU A 89 10.49 2.00 3.15
CA LEU A 89 10.39 0.83 2.28
C LEU A 89 11.36 0.94 1.11
N THR A 90 11.91 -0.20 0.72
CA THR A 90 12.57 -0.39 -0.56
C THR A 90 11.52 -0.54 -1.67
N THR A 91 11.95 -0.34 -2.93
CA THR A 91 11.10 -0.59 -4.10
C THR A 91 10.57 -2.03 -4.11
N HIS A 92 11.41 -3.01 -3.77
CA HIS A 92 11.03 -4.43 -3.74
C HIS A 92 9.94 -4.73 -2.70
N GLU A 93 10.06 -4.19 -1.48
CA GLU A 93 9.01 -4.39 -0.47
C GLU A 93 7.69 -3.72 -0.89
N ALA A 94 7.76 -2.54 -1.53
CA ALA A 94 6.58 -1.88 -2.06
C ALA A 94 5.87 -2.72 -3.13
N GLU A 95 6.62 -3.36 -4.04
CA GLU A 95 6.09 -4.29 -5.05
C GLU A 95 5.43 -5.52 -4.42
N THR A 96 6.05 -6.10 -3.38
CA THR A 96 5.47 -7.20 -2.61
C THR A 96 4.13 -6.81 -1.98
N ILE A 97 4.02 -5.61 -1.39
CA ILE A 97 2.73 -5.11 -0.85
C ILE A 97 1.73 -4.87 -1.99
N LEU A 98 2.17 -4.42 -3.18
CA LEU A 98 1.29 -4.25 -4.34
C LEU A 98 0.67 -5.57 -4.79
N GLU A 99 1.46 -6.64 -4.88
CA GLU A 99 0.95 -7.99 -5.18
C GLU A 99 -0.06 -8.45 -4.14
N ALA A 100 0.25 -8.22 -2.86
CA ALA A 100 -0.61 -8.52 -1.74
C ALA A 100 -1.98 -7.84 -1.84
N LEU A 101 -1.98 -6.53 -2.03
CA LEU A 101 -3.19 -5.72 -2.19
C LEU A 101 -3.98 -6.16 -3.42
N GLN A 102 -3.30 -6.43 -4.54
CA GLN A 102 -3.95 -6.90 -5.77
C GLN A 102 -4.71 -8.21 -5.56
N HIS A 103 -4.10 -9.16 -4.83
CA HIS A 103 -4.74 -10.43 -4.49
C HIS A 103 -5.94 -10.23 -3.56
N GLN A 104 -5.76 -9.44 -2.49
CA GLN A 104 -6.82 -9.14 -1.52
C GLN A 104 -8.04 -8.46 -2.16
N ILE A 105 -7.81 -7.56 -3.13
CA ILE A 105 -8.85 -6.85 -3.87
C ILE A 105 -9.61 -7.77 -4.85
N ARG A 106 -8.95 -8.75 -5.47
CA ARG A 106 -9.60 -9.62 -6.46
C ARG A 106 -10.26 -10.84 -5.84
N TRP A 107 -9.59 -11.48 -4.88
CA TRP A 107 -9.98 -12.79 -4.37
C TRP A 107 -10.09 -12.85 -2.85
N GLY A 108 -9.46 -11.91 -2.14
CA GLY A 108 -9.39 -11.92 -0.67
C GLY A 108 -10.47 -11.09 0.03
N ASN A 109 -10.09 -10.60 1.21
CA ASN A 109 -10.97 -9.90 2.17
C ASN A 109 -11.48 -8.54 1.70
N ALA A 110 -10.96 -7.99 0.59
CA ALA A 110 -11.39 -6.71 0.03
C ALA A 110 -12.05 -6.87 -1.35
N ARG A 111 -12.46 -8.09 -1.71
CA ARG A 111 -13.23 -8.32 -2.93
C ARG A 111 -14.55 -7.57 -2.89
N GLN A 112 -14.94 -7.00 -4.01
CA GLN A 112 -16.27 -6.42 -4.15
C GLN A 112 -17.30 -7.56 -4.06
N ALA A 113 -18.27 -7.43 -3.15
CA ALA A 113 -19.42 -8.31 -3.14
C ALA A 113 -20.20 -8.08 -4.44
N VAL A 114 -20.33 -9.13 -5.25
CA VAL A 114 -21.21 -9.11 -6.42
C VAL A 114 -22.61 -9.39 -5.88
N ASN A 115 -23.46 -8.37 -5.84
CA ASN A 115 -24.90 -8.49 -5.59
C ASN A 115 -25.62 -8.60 -6.92
#